data_AF-A0A945ZTL6-F1
#
_entry.id   AF-A0A945ZTL6-F1
#
_cell.length_a   1.000
_cell.length_b   1.000
_cell.length_c   1.000
_cell.angle_alpha   90.00
_cell.angle_beta   90.00
_cell.angle_gamma   90.00
#
_symmetry.space_group_name_H-M   'P 1'
#
loop_
_entity.id
_entity.type
_entity.pdbx_description
1 polymer ?
#
loop_
_entity_poly.entity_id
_entity_poly.type
_entity_poly.pdbx_seq_one_letter_code
_entity_poly.pdbx_strand_id
1 'polypeptide(L)' 'MRKTLLMLLLISFTITSCGLDVKPNVSIKNDINLTIDGENVDGIEGEWIITSEEKEEKGKHIIIVTIEKNE' A
#
# COMPACT_ATOMS: atom_id res chain seq x y z
N MET A 1 -41.65 -18.28 29.55
CA MET A 1 -40.37 -17.72 30.04
C MET A 1 -39.16 -18.25 29.25
N ARG A 2 -38.96 -19.56 29.06
CA ARG A 2 -37.82 -20.13 28.30
C ARG A 2 -37.66 -19.60 26.84
N LYS A 3 -38.76 -19.45 26.10
CA LYS A 3 -38.73 -19.00 24.68
C LYS A 3 -38.28 -17.54 24.52
N THR A 4 -38.69 -16.66 25.44
CA THR A 4 -38.33 -15.24 25.44
C THR A 4 -36.85 -15.05 25.76
N LEU A 5 -36.30 -15.86 26.66
CA LEU A 5 -34.88 -15.87 27.00
C LEU A 5 -34.02 -16.31 25.81
N LEU A 6 -34.49 -17.32 25.06
CA LEU A 6 -33.86 -17.80 23.82
C LEU A 6 -33.87 -16.73 22.72
N MET A 7 -34.97 -16.00 22.55
CA MET A 7 -35.04 -14.89 21.60
C MET A 7 -34.08 -13.74 21.94
N LEU A 8 -33.98 -13.37 23.23
CA LEU A 8 -33.04 -12.35 23.70
C LEU A 8 -31.58 -12.74 23.44
N LEU A 9 -31.25 -14.03 23.64
CA LEU A 9 -29.92 -14.56 23.35
C LEU A 9 -29.57 -14.44 21.85
N LEU A 10 -30.50 -14.83 20.97
CA LEU A 10 -30.32 -14.73 19.51
C LEU A 10 -30.11 -13.28 19.05
N ILE A 11 -30.90 -12.34 19.59
CA ILE A 11 -30.76 -10.91 19.28
C ILE A 11 -29.39 -10.39 19.73
N SER A 12 -28.95 -10.75 20.95
CA SER A 12 -27.63 -10.33 21.45
C SER A 12 -26.46 -10.83 20.60
N PHE A 13 -26.57 -12.04 20.04
CA PHE A 13 -25.54 -12.64 19.19
C PHE A 13 -25.44 -11.96 17.82
N THR A 14 -26.57 -11.49 17.27
CA THR A 14 -26.58 -10.74 16.01
C THR A 14 -25.89 -9.38 16.12
N ILE A 15 -26.01 -8.71 17.28
CA ILE A 15 -25.44 -7.37 17.51
C ILE A 15 -23.92 -7.44 17.68
N THR A 16 -23.39 -8.52 18.25
CA THR A 16 -21.93 -8.73 18.38
C THR A 16 -21.25 -9.14 17.07
N SER A 17 -21.99 -9.68 16.09
CA SER A 17 -21.40 -10.17 14.83
C SER A 17 -21.01 -9.05 13.85
N CYS A 18 -21.74 -7.93 13.85
CA CYS A 18 -21.40 -6.75 13.04
C CYS A 18 -20.32 -5.85 13.66
N GLY A 19 -19.93 -6.13 14.91
CA GLY A 19 -18.92 -5.37 15.66
C GLY A 19 -17.54 -6.04 15.71
N LEU A 20 -17.35 -7.15 14.99
CA LEU A 20 -16.01 -7.67 14.74
C LEU A 20 -15.28 -6.62 13.92
N ASP A 21 -14.43 -5.85 14.59
CA ASP A 21 -13.54 -4.82 14.07
C ASP A 21 -12.52 -5.48 13.12
N VAL A 22 -13.01 -5.97 11.97
CA VAL A 22 -12.19 -6.48 10.88
C VAL A 22 -11.51 -5.25 10.31
N LYS A 23 -10.32 -4.93 10.82
CA LYS A 23 -9.46 -3.90 10.24
C LYS A 23 -8.92 -4.47 8.93
N PRO A 24 -9.43 -4.05 7.76
CA PRO A 24 -8.87 -4.54 6.51
C PRO A 24 -7.41 -4.07 6.46
N ASN A 25 -6.47 -5.01 6.34
CA ASN A 25 -5.08 -4.68 6.09
C ASN A 25 -4.95 -4.29 4.62
N VAL A 26 -5.17 -3.01 4.31
CA VAL A 26 -5.06 -2.47 2.96
C VAL A 26 -3.60 -2.10 2.73
N SER A 27 -2.88 -2.89 1.92
CA SER A 27 -1.55 -2.52 1.43
C SER A 27 -1.65 -1.95 0.03
N ILE A 28 -1.08 -0.76 -0.20
CA ILE A 28 -0.95 -0.18 -1.53
C ILE A 28 0.44 -0.54 -2.05
N LYS A 29 0.49 -1.24 -3.19
CA LYS A 29 1.73 -1.56 -3.90
C LYS A 29 1.80 -0.70 -5.16
N ASN A 30 2.79 0.18 -5.25
CA ASN A 30 3.07 0.96 -6.44
C ASN A 30 4.35 0.41 -7.07
N ASP A 31 4.24 -0.08 -8.30
CA ASP A 31 5.38 -0.60 -9.07
C ASP A 31 5.71 0.38 -10.21
N ILE A 32 6.97 0.81 -10.32
CA ILE A 32 7.48 1.62 -11.43
C ILE A 32 8.30 0.72 -12.34
N ASN A 33 7.84 0.51 -13.57
CA ASN A 33 8.54 -0.31 -14.56
C ASN A 33 9.22 0.59 -15.59
N LEU A 34 10.53 0.52 -15.69
CA LEU A 34 11.32 1.19 -16.73
C LEU A 34 11.72 0.14 -17.78
N THR A 35 11.32 0.37 -19.03
CA THR A 35 11.73 -0.47 -20.17
C THR A 35 12.65 0.34 -21.07
N ILE A 36 13.75 -0.27 -21.49
CA ILE A 36 14.73 0.38 -22.35
C ILE A 36 15.04 -0.55 -23.51
N ASP A 37 15.01 -0.01 -24.73
CA ASP A 37 15.17 -0.78 -25.96
C ASP A 37 16.60 -1.32 -26.14
N GLY A 38 16.69 -2.49 -26.79
CA GLY A 38 17.87 -3.34 -26.92
C GLY A 38 19.13 -2.66 -27.53
N GLU A 39 18.95 -1.58 -28.27
CA GLU A 39 20.06 -0.87 -28.93
C GLU A 39 20.93 -0.05 -27.96
N ASN A 40 20.46 0.20 -26.73
CA ASN A 40 21.16 1.01 -25.72
C ASN A 40 21.60 0.21 -24.47
N VAL A 41 21.52 -1.13 -24.52
CA VAL A 41 21.72 -2.01 -23.35
C VAL A 41 23.14 -1.91 -22.78
N ASP A 42 24.15 -1.76 -23.63
CA ASP A 42 25.55 -1.58 -23.22
C ASP A 42 25.75 -0.32 -22.36
N GLY A 43 24.92 0.71 -22.56
CA GLY A 43 24.92 1.93 -21.77
C GLY A 43 24.25 1.78 -20.40
N ILE A 44 23.46 0.72 -20.19
CA ILE A 44 22.61 0.54 -19.02
C ILE A 44 23.10 -0.53 -18.05
N GLU A 45 23.84 -1.52 -18.55
CA GLU A 45 24.45 -2.51 -17.67
C GLU A 45 25.48 -1.82 -16.75
N GLY A 46 25.41 -2.10 -15.46
CA GLY A 46 26.26 -1.48 -14.45
C GLY A 46 25.56 -1.31 -13.11
N GLU A 47 26.28 -0.71 -12.17
CA GLU A 47 25.73 -0.32 -10.89
C GLU A 47 24.93 0.98 -11.02
N TRP A 48 23.81 1.05 -10.30
CA TRP A 48 22.93 2.21 -10.30
C TRP A 48 22.78 2.72 -8.87
N ILE A 49 22.86 4.02 -8.72
CA ILE A 49 22.59 4.72 -7.48
C ILE A 49 21.16 5.24 -7.57
N ILE A 50 20.31 4.71 -6.69
CA ILE A 50 18.92 5.16 -6.54
C ILE A 50 18.84 5.96 -5.25
N THR A 51 18.44 7.22 -5.36
CA THR A 51 18.22 8.11 -4.21
C THR A 51 16.79 8.63 -4.21
N SER A 52 16.32 9.03 -3.03
CA SER A 52 15.01 9.63 -2.86
C SER A 52 15.09 10.83 -1.94
N GLU A 53 14.41 11.91 -2.31
CA GLU A 53 14.23 13.11 -1.50
C GLU A 53 12.75 13.39 -1.31
N GLU A 54 12.38 13.84 -0.11
CA GLU A 54 11.03 14.31 0.21
C GLU A 54 11.01 15.84 0.30
N LYS A 55 10.02 16.45 -0.34
CA LYS A 55 9.83 17.90 -0.33
C LYS A 55 8.37 18.26 -0.09
N GLU A 56 8.13 19.28 0.72
CA GLU A 56 6.83 19.94 0.82
C GLU A 56 6.85 21.26 0.06
N GLU A 57 6.00 21.39 -0.97
CA GLU A 57 5.88 22.63 -1.73
C GLU A 57 4.41 22.98 -1.98
N LYS A 58 4.00 24.21 -1.59
CA LYS A 58 2.62 24.71 -1.74
C LYS A 58 1.56 23.77 -1.15
N GLY A 59 1.87 23.14 -0.01
CA GLY A 59 0.99 22.18 0.67
C GLY A 59 0.89 20.81 0.00
N LYS A 60 1.77 20.49 -0.96
CA LYS A 60 1.87 19.17 -1.58
C LYS A 60 3.13 18.47 -1.10
N HIS A 61 2.99 17.20 -0.72
CA HIS A 61 4.10 16.31 -0.44
C HIS A 61 4.58 15.67 -1.75
N ILE A 62 5.86 15.84 -2.06
CA ILE A 62 6.50 15.43 -3.31
C ILE A 62 7.67 14.51 -2.95
N ILE A 63 7.71 13.33 -3.57
CA ILE A 63 8.84 12.40 -3.48
C ILE A 63 9.58 12.47 -4.82
N ILE A 64 10.84 12.86 -4.80
CA ILE A 64 11.73 12.90 -5.96
C ILE A 64 12.59 11.65 -5.89
N VAL A 65 12.48 10.78 -6.90
CA VAL A 65 13.33 9.59 -7.04
C VAL A 65 14.32 9.85 -8.17
N THR A 66 15.61 9.79 -7.85
CA THR A 66 16.69 9.99 -8.80
C THR A 66 17.41 8.66 -9.04
N ILE A 67 17.63 8.32 -10.31
CA ILE A 67 18.30 7.09 -10.74
C ILE A 67 19.48 7.50 -11.61
N GLU A 68 20.68 7.23 -11.14
CA GLU A 68 21.94 7.60 -11.80
C GLU A 68 22.84 6.38 -11.95
N LYS A 69 23.57 6.29 -13.06
CA LYS A 69 24.54 5.22 -13.26
C LYS A 69 25.80 5.54 -12.45
N ASN A 70 26.31 4.57 -11.71
CA ASN A 70 27.60 4.68 -11.04
C ASN A 70 28.69 4.63 -12.13
N GLU A 71 29.51 5.67 -12.25
CA GLU A 71 30.62 5.76 -13.22
C GLU A 71 31.82 4.89 -12.83
#